data_AF-A0A2V8UAN6-F1
#
_entry.id   AF-A0A2V8UAN6-F1
#
_cell.length_a   1.000
_cell.length_b   1.000
_cell.length_c   1.000
_cell.angle_alpha   90.00
_cell.angle_beta   90.00
_cell.angle_gamma   90.00
#
_symmetry.space_group_name_H-M   'P 1'
#
loop_
_entity.id
_entity.type
_entity.pdbx_description
1 polymer ?
#
loop_
_entity_poly.entity_id
_entity_poly.type
_entity_poly.pdbx_seq_one_letter_code
_entity_poly.pdbx_strand_id
1 'polypeptide(L)'
;VILADALGNGVSSAPSNSKQQPHMKFPAIAIRDMVNSQRQLVEKVLHIPHLRGVIGISMGGMQTFQWIVAYPDFMDRAIPIVGSPKLTSYDLLLWQSGIHAIQADVNWKNGDYTAPPEAGLRTLADIEALAIQTPSYRVRQTSPEDFKKFLDTSERDTIHGFDANKP
;
A
#
# COMPACT_ATOMS: atom_id res chain seq x y z
N VAL A 1 5.07 7.28 -21.22
CA VAL A 1 4.48 7.09 -19.87
C VAL A 1 5.50 6.34 -19.05
N ILE A 2 5.76 6.78 -17.81
CA ILE A 2 6.73 6.15 -16.91
C ILE A 2 5.93 5.61 -15.73
N LEU A 3 6.10 4.32 -15.43
CA LEU A 3 5.53 3.68 -14.24
C LEU A 3 6.71 3.25 -13.37
N ALA A 4 6.64 3.55 -12.08
CA ALA A 4 7.69 3.23 -11.13
C ALA A 4 7.09 2.44 -9.97
N ASP A 5 7.64 1.25 -9.71
CA ASP A 5 7.28 0.44 -8.57
C ASP A 5 7.62 1.15 -7.25
N ALA A 6 6.67 1.14 -6.32
CA ALA A 6 6.82 1.77 -5.02
C ALA A 6 7.85 1.00 -4.17
N LEU A 7 8.64 1.73 -3.38
CA LEU A 7 9.47 1.11 -2.35
C LEU A 7 8.57 0.29 -1.40
N GLY A 8 9.02 -0.90 -1.02
CA GLY A 8 8.29 -1.80 -0.12
C GLY A 8 7.27 -2.73 -0.78
N ASN A 9 7.01 -2.63 -2.09
CA ASN A 9 5.96 -3.41 -2.77
C ASN A 9 6.35 -4.83 -3.20
N GLY A 10 7.57 -5.28 -2.92
CA GLY A 10 8.12 -6.58 -3.32
C GLY A 10 8.79 -6.61 -4.70
N VAL A 11 8.51 -5.64 -5.58
CA VAL A 11 9.14 -5.52 -6.91
C VAL A 11 10.34 -4.59 -6.88
N SER A 12 10.13 -3.35 -6.40
CA SER A 12 11.22 -2.42 -6.09
C SER A 12 11.93 -2.85 -4.80
N SER A 13 12.85 -2.04 -4.29
CA SER A 13 13.51 -2.34 -3.00
C SER A 13 12.46 -2.51 -1.89
N ALA A 14 12.44 -3.68 -1.27
CA ALA A 14 11.44 -4.09 -0.30
C ALA A 14 12.00 -5.01 0.79
N PRO A 15 11.29 -5.18 1.92
CA PRO A 15 11.70 -6.11 2.98
C PRO A 15 11.91 -7.56 2.49
N SER A 16 11.14 -8.00 1.49
CA SER A 16 11.17 -9.37 0.96
C SER A 16 12.35 -9.66 0.03
N ASN A 17 12.96 -8.64 -0.57
CA ASN A 17 14.02 -8.81 -1.57
C ASN A 17 15.35 -8.10 -1.21
N SER A 18 15.37 -7.33 -0.12
CA SER A 18 16.58 -6.66 0.37
C SER A 18 17.51 -7.63 1.10
N LYS A 19 18.65 -7.95 0.49
CA LYS A 19 19.69 -8.79 1.13
C LYS A 19 20.37 -8.10 2.33
N GLN A 20 20.49 -6.77 2.27
CA GLN A 20 21.21 -5.99 3.30
C GLN A 20 20.31 -5.63 4.48
N GLN A 21 19.02 -5.41 4.22
CA GLN A 21 18.05 -4.94 5.21
C GLN A 21 16.73 -5.71 5.07
N PRO A 22 16.72 -7.03 5.34
CA PRO A 22 15.51 -7.86 5.18
C PRO A 22 14.48 -7.60 6.30
N HIS A 23 13.22 -7.93 6.02
CA HIS A 23 12.11 -7.92 6.99
C HIS A 23 12.02 -6.58 7.75
N MET A 24 11.87 -6.62 9.09
CA MET A 24 11.78 -5.43 9.94
C MET A 24 13.09 -4.64 10.08
N LYS A 25 14.20 -5.10 9.48
CA LYS A 25 15.42 -4.28 9.34
C LYS A 25 15.34 -3.29 8.18
N PHE A 26 14.38 -3.47 7.28
CA PHE A 26 14.12 -2.53 6.19
C PHE A 26 13.71 -1.17 6.79
N PRO A 27 14.24 -0.04 6.27
CA PRO A 27 13.96 1.27 6.83
C PRO A 27 12.47 1.62 6.71
N ALA A 28 11.97 2.38 7.69
CA ALA A 28 10.67 3.01 7.56
C ALA A 28 10.71 3.99 6.38
N ILE A 29 9.76 3.82 5.46
CA ILE A 29 9.62 4.65 4.25
C ILE A 29 8.37 5.52 4.35
N ALA A 30 8.46 6.73 3.82
CA ALA A 30 7.33 7.63 3.67
C ALA A 30 7.04 7.90 2.19
N ILE A 31 5.86 8.47 1.91
CA ILE A 31 5.46 8.89 0.55
C ILE A 31 6.51 9.82 -0.08
N ARG A 32 7.13 10.71 0.72
CA ARG A 32 8.24 11.56 0.25
C ARG A 32 9.44 10.78 -0.25
N ASP A 33 9.76 9.64 0.34
CA ASP A 33 10.93 8.84 -0.06
C ASP A 33 10.66 8.17 -1.41
N MET A 34 9.42 7.72 -1.64
CA MET A 34 8.97 7.22 -2.94
C MET A 34 8.99 8.32 -4.02
N VAL A 35 8.50 9.52 -3.72
CA VAL A 35 8.54 10.65 -4.67
C VAL A 35 9.98 11.08 -4.96
N ASN A 36 10.85 11.13 -3.94
CA ASN A 36 12.25 11.47 -4.13
C ASN A 36 12.98 10.44 -5.01
N SER A 37 12.69 9.13 -4.86
CA SER A 37 13.28 8.10 -5.71
C SER A 37 12.79 8.24 -7.16
N GLN A 38 11.50 8.49 -7.37
CA GLN A 38 10.93 8.77 -8.70
C GLN A 38 11.56 10.02 -9.34
N ARG A 39 11.72 11.10 -8.56
CA ARG A 39 12.34 12.34 -9.02
C ARG A 39 13.79 12.14 -9.45
N GLN A 40 14.54 11.31 -8.75
CA GLN A 40 15.90 10.94 -9.13
C GLN A 40 15.94 10.05 -10.38
N LEU A 41 15.04 9.07 -10.49
CA LEU A 41 14.90 8.26 -11.70
C LEU A 41 14.68 9.13 -12.93
N VAL A 42 13.71 10.05 -12.87
CA VAL A 42 13.32 10.88 -14.02
C VAL A 42 14.43 11.84 -14.43
N GLU A 43 15.05 12.57 -13.50
CA GLU A 43 16.08 13.56 -13.86
C GLU A 43 17.46 12.95 -14.06
N LYS A 44 17.91 12.09 -13.14
CA LYS A 44 19.32 11.67 -13.11
C LYS A 44 19.59 10.46 -14.00
N VAL A 45 18.59 9.60 -14.19
CA VAL A 45 18.75 8.35 -14.96
C VAL A 45 18.14 8.49 -16.35
N LEU A 46 16.93 9.03 -16.43
CA LEU A 46 16.22 9.21 -17.70
C LEU A 46 16.50 10.57 -18.36
N HIS A 47 17.15 11.49 -17.65
CA HIS A 47 17.51 12.83 -18.15
C HIS A 47 16.32 13.65 -18.67
N ILE A 48 15.16 13.49 -18.02
CA ILE A 48 13.93 14.22 -18.33
C ILE A 48 13.87 15.43 -17.38
N PRO A 49 13.94 16.67 -17.90
CA PRO A 49 14.00 17.87 -17.07
C PRO A 49 12.62 18.37 -16.61
N HIS A 50 11.54 17.91 -17.24
CA HIS A 50 10.17 18.36 -16.96
C HIS A 50 9.13 17.31 -17.35
N LEU A 51 8.10 17.15 -16.54
CA LEU A 51 7.00 16.20 -16.78
C LEU A 51 5.77 16.91 -17.34
N ARG A 52 5.13 16.32 -18.35
CA ARG A 52 3.81 16.82 -18.80
C ARG A 52 2.72 16.65 -17.73
N GLY A 53 2.87 15.65 -16.87
CA GLY A 53 2.05 15.54 -15.68
C GLY A 53 2.33 14.29 -14.85
N VAL A 54 1.82 14.31 -13.63
CA VAL A 54 1.88 13.22 -12.66
C VAL A 54 0.46 12.79 -12.33
N ILE A 55 0.21 11.49 -12.34
CA ILE A 55 -1.11 10.89 -12.10
C ILE A 55 -0.96 9.66 -11.21
N GLY A 56 -1.88 9.48 -10.27
CA GLY A 56 -1.88 8.28 -9.43
C GLY A 56 -3.18 8.09 -8.66
N ILE A 57 -3.48 6.84 -8.35
CA ILE A 57 -4.70 6.37 -7.67
C ILE A 57 -4.34 5.93 -6.25
N SER A 58 -5.18 6.26 -5.26
CA SER A 58 -5.02 5.86 -3.85
C SER A 58 -3.66 6.30 -3.28
N MET A 59 -2.76 5.38 -2.94
CA MET A 59 -1.37 5.71 -2.55
C MET A 59 -0.63 6.50 -3.63
N GLY A 60 -0.89 6.23 -4.92
CA GLY A 60 -0.37 7.03 -6.02
C GLY A 60 -0.96 8.44 -6.06
N GLY A 61 -2.19 8.63 -5.58
CA GLY A 61 -2.78 9.95 -5.37
C GLY A 61 -2.07 10.72 -4.25
N MET A 62 -1.70 10.05 -3.16
CA MET A 62 -0.85 10.62 -2.10
C MET A 62 0.51 11.05 -2.64
N GLN A 63 1.15 10.19 -3.46
CA GLN A 63 2.40 10.52 -4.15
C GLN A 63 2.22 11.72 -5.10
N THR A 64 1.10 11.81 -5.82
CA THR A 64 0.80 12.94 -6.70
C THR A 64 0.68 14.25 -5.91
N PHE A 65 0.01 14.25 -4.75
CA PHE A 65 0.01 15.41 -3.85
C PHE A 65 1.40 15.77 -3.35
N GLN A 66 2.21 14.77 -3.00
CA GLN A 66 3.58 14.99 -2.55
C GLN A 66 4.47 15.58 -3.67
N TRP A 67 4.28 15.17 -4.93
CA TRP A 67 4.91 15.79 -6.10
C TRP A 67 4.55 17.27 -6.22
N ILE A 68 3.26 17.63 -6.05
CA ILE A 68 2.78 19.02 -6.12
C ILE A 68 3.51 19.91 -5.10
N VAL A 69 3.70 19.42 -3.88
CA VAL A 69 4.30 20.21 -2.81
C VAL A 69 5.83 20.25 -2.91
N ALA A 70 6.47 19.12 -3.23
CA ALA A 70 7.94 19.05 -3.24
C ALA A 70 8.57 19.63 -4.51
N TYR A 71 7.92 19.45 -5.66
CA TYR A 71 8.48 19.78 -6.98
C TYR A 71 7.44 20.47 -7.88
N PRO A 72 6.84 21.59 -7.44
CA PRO A 72 5.73 22.24 -8.14
C PRO A 72 6.07 22.64 -9.59
N ASP A 73 7.32 23.07 -9.83
CA ASP A 73 7.76 23.56 -11.14
C ASP A 73 8.25 22.45 -12.09
N PHE A 74 8.31 21.19 -11.63
CA PHE A 74 8.83 20.07 -12.42
C PHE A 74 7.76 19.39 -13.29
N MET A 75 6.51 19.87 -13.23
CA MET A 75 5.41 19.29 -13.98
C MET A 75 4.33 20.31 -14.39
N ASP A 76 3.68 20.09 -15.53
CA ASP A 76 2.58 20.98 -16.00
C ASP A 76 1.23 20.66 -15.32
N ARG A 77 1.00 19.40 -14.94
CA ARG A 77 -0.30 18.89 -14.46
C ARG A 77 -0.13 17.85 -13.37
N ALA A 78 -1.06 17.81 -12.44
CA ALA A 78 -1.16 16.78 -11.42
C ALA A 78 -2.60 16.27 -11.30
N ILE A 79 -2.79 14.96 -11.30
CA ILE A 79 -4.10 14.31 -11.26
C ILE A 79 -4.11 13.27 -10.12
N PRO A 80 -4.34 13.71 -8.86
CA PRO A 80 -4.54 12.79 -7.75
C PRO A 80 -5.94 12.19 -7.83
N ILE A 81 -6.05 10.86 -7.77
CA ILE A 81 -7.33 10.14 -7.82
C ILE A 81 -7.48 9.35 -6.52
N VAL A 82 -8.57 9.59 -5.78
CA VAL A 82 -8.91 8.90 -4.50
C VAL A 82 -7.74 8.76 -3.51
N GLY A 83 -6.80 9.71 -3.52
CA GLY A 83 -5.73 9.84 -2.53
C GLY A 83 -5.99 11.01 -1.59
N SER A 84 -5.38 10.98 -0.42
CA SER A 84 -5.47 12.06 0.57
C SER A 84 -4.15 12.84 0.65
N PRO A 85 -4.16 14.18 0.66
CA PRO A 85 -2.92 14.97 0.83
C PRO A 85 -2.34 14.85 2.25
N LYS A 86 -3.19 14.48 3.22
CA LYS A 86 -2.84 14.14 4.59
C LYS A 86 -3.84 13.12 5.11
N LEU A 87 -3.35 12.11 5.83
CA LEU A 87 -4.21 11.11 6.46
C LEU A 87 -5.07 11.74 7.55
N THR A 88 -6.36 11.44 7.53
CA THR A 88 -7.33 11.82 8.57
C THR A 88 -7.20 10.90 9.78
N SER A 89 -7.90 11.22 10.88
CA SER A 89 -7.96 10.32 12.04
C SER A 89 -8.59 8.96 11.69
N TYR A 90 -9.55 8.93 10.76
CA TYR A 90 -10.13 7.71 10.25
C TYR A 90 -9.09 6.86 9.50
N ASP A 91 -8.35 7.48 8.57
CA ASP A 91 -7.32 6.77 7.79
C ASP A 91 -6.23 6.21 8.71
N LEU A 92 -5.79 6.98 9.70
CA LEU A 92 -4.80 6.54 10.67
C LEU A 92 -5.31 5.36 11.51
N LEU A 93 -6.56 5.40 11.96
CA LEU A 93 -7.18 4.30 12.69
C LEU A 93 -7.29 3.05 11.83
N LEU A 94 -7.70 3.18 10.57
CA LEU A 94 -7.81 2.08 9.62
C LEU A 94 -6.47 1.35 9.47
N TRP A 95 -5.41 2.08 9.12
CA TRP A 95 -4.08 1.49 8.92
C TRP A 95 -3.50 0.91 10.22
N GLN A 96 -3.66 1.61 11.34
CA GLN A 96 -3.19 1.11 12.62
C GLN A 96 -3.93 -0.17 13.06
N SER A 97 -5.22 -0.29 12.75
CA SER A 97 -6.01 -1.49 13.05
C SER A 97 -5.50 -2.70 12.26
N GLY A 98 -5.18 -2.51 10.99
CA GLY A 98 -4.56 -3.55 10.16
C GLY A 98 -3.18 -4.00 10.67
N ILE A 99 -2.34 -3.04 11.08
CA ILE A 99 -1.04 -3.33 11.68
C ILE A 99 -1.21 -4.13 12.99
N HIS A 100 -2.11 -3.70 13.86
CA HIS A 100 -2.40 -4.40 15.11
C HIS A 100 -2.91 -5.82 14.87
N ALA A 101 -3.78 -6.01 13.87
CA ALA A 101 -4.29 -7.33 13.51
C ALA A 101 -3.15 -8.30 13.15
N ILE A 102 -2.20 -7.87 12.30
CA ILE A 102 -1.03 -8.67 11.95
C ILE A 102 -0.13 -8.92 13.18
N GLN A 103 0.16 -7.88 13.96
CA GLN A 103 1.09 -7.98 15.10
C GLN A 103 0.54 -8.80 16.27
N ALA A 104 -0.79 -8.88 16.40
CA ALA A 104 -1.44 -9.71 17.41
C ALA A 104 -1.35 -11.21 17.11
N ASP A 105 -1.06 -11.61 15.87
CA ASP A 105 -0.83 -13.00 15.51
C ASP A 105 0.51 -13.48 16.08
N VAL A 106 0.45 -14.55 16.90
CA VAL A 106 1.63 -15.16 17.53
C VAL A 106 2.67 -15.68 16.53
N ASN A 107 2.25 -15.92 15.28
CA ASN A 107 3.10 -16.35 14.18
C ASN A 107 3.81 -15.18 13.49
N TRP A 108 3.43 -13.92 13.71
CA TRP A 108 4.10 -12.77 13.11
C TRP A 108 5.57 -12.64 13.56
N LYS A 109 5.90 -13.08 14.78
CA LYS A 109 7.28 -13.16 15.31
C LYS A 109 8.11 -11.90 15.10
N ASN A 110 7.52 -10.72 15.34
CA ASN A 110 8.19 -9.43 15.10
C ASN A 110 8.69 -9.25 13.66
N GLY A 111 7.98 -9.84 12.70
CA GLY A 111 8.31 -9.83 11.29
C GLY A 111 9.34 -10.88 10.86
N ASP A 112 9.86 -11.72 11.76
CA ASP A 112 10.74 -12.85 11.42
C ASP A 112 9.97 -14.18 11.34
N TYR A 113 8.79 -14.15 10.71
CA TYR A 113 7.95 -15.32 10.53
C TYR A 113 8.44 -16.23 9.39
N THR A 114 8.26 -17.55 9.54
CA THR A 114 8.59 -18.56 8.52
C THR A 114 7.39 -18.96 7.65
N ALA A 115 6.19 -18.74 8.18
CA ALA A 115 4.92 -18.85 7.48
C ALA A 115 4.09 -17.58 7.76
N PRO A 116 3.27 -17.11 6.80
CA PRO A 116 2.48 -15.89 6.98
C PRO A 116 1.60 -15.95 8.25
N PRO A 117 1.44 -14.83 8.98
CA PRO A 117 0.52 -14.72 10.11
C PRO A 117 -0.94 -14.71 9.62
N GLU A 118 -1.46 -15.88 9.22
CA GLU A 118 -2.74 -16.00 8.54
C GLU A 118 -3.92 -15.44 9.35
N ALA A 119 -3.97 -15.63 10.67
CA ALA A 119 -5.09 -15.15 11.48
C ALA A 119 -5.13 -13.62 11.52
N GLY A 120 -3.94 -12.99 11.61
CA GLY A 120 -3.80 -11.55 11.49
C GLY A 120 -4.18 -11.03 10.11
N LEU A 121 -3.77 -11.73 9.04
CA LEU A 121 -4.10 -11.38 7.65
C LEU A 121 -5.60 -11.53 7.33
N ARG A 122 -6.29 -12.52 7.90
CA ARG A 122 -7.76 -12.64 7.80
C ARG A 122 -8.46 -11.45 8.43
N THR A 123 -8.05 -11.10 9.65
CA THR A 123 -8.63 -9.95 10.36
C THR A 123 -8.37 -8.64 9.59
N LEU A 124 -7.18 -8.49 8.98
CA LEU A 124 -6.91 -7.38 8.07
C LEU A 124 -7.88 -7.37 6.88
N ALA A 125 -8.09 -8.52 6.22
CA ALA A 125 -9.00 -8.63 5.09
C ALA A 125 -10.43 -8.20 5.45
N ASP A 126 -10.92 -8.56 6.64
CA ASP A 126 -12.23 -8.18 7.15
C ASP A 126 -12.34 -6.66 7.37
N ILE A 127 -11.33 -6.07 8.01
CA ILE A 127 -11.25 -4.63 8.24
C ILE A 127 -11.27 -3.89 6.90
N GLU A 128 -10.47 -4.33 5.93
CA GLU A 128 -10.43 -3.73 4.60
C GLU A 128 -11.77 -3.87 3.88
N ALA A 129 -12.38 -5.06 3.90
CA ALA A 129 -13.68 -5.33 3.28
C ALA A 129 -14.82 -4.43 3.81
N LEU A 130 -14.73 -4.00 5.07
CA LEU A 130 -15.62 -3.03 5.69
C LEU A 130 -15.28 -1.58 5.30
N ALA A 131 -14.02 -1.26 5.09
CA ALA A 131 -13.56 0.10 4.80
C ALA A 131 -13.69 0.50 3.32
N ILE A 132 -13.53 -0.44 2.39
CA ILE A 132 -13.55 -0.14 0.94
C ILE A 132 -14.95 -0.12 0.33
N GLN A 133 -15.98 -0.53 1.09
CA GLN A 133 -17.36 -0.61 0.62
C GLN A 133 -18.33 -0.02 1.63
N THR A 134 -19.38 0.61 1.13
CA THR A 134 -20.47 1.06 2.01
C THR A 134 -21.29 -0.13 2.50
N PRO A 135 -21.88 -0.08 3.71
CA PRO A 135 -22.78 -1.12 4.20
C PRO A 135 -23.89 -1.44 3.20
N SER A 136 -24.49 -0.40 2.58
CA SER A 136 -25.55 -0.55 1.57
C SER A 136 -25.08 -1.24 0.29
N TYR A 137 -23.82 -1.05 -0.12
CA TYR A 137 -23.26 -1.80 -1.24
C TYR A 137 -23.11 -3.28 -0.87
N ARG A 138 -22.54 -3.58 0.31
CA ARG A 138 -22.32 -4.96 0.77
C ARG A 138 -23.61 -5.76 0.85
N VAL A 139 -24.65 -5.21 1.48
CA VAL A 139 -25.96 -5.87 1.61
C VAL A 139 -26.62 -6.15 0.26
N ARG A 140 -26.41 -5.29 -0.75
CA ARG A 140 -26.97 -5.51 -2.10
C ARG A 140 -26.22 -6.54 -2.92
N GLN A 141 -24.92 -6.70 -2.68
CA GLN A 141 -24.05 -7.57 -3.49
C GLN A 141 -23.81 -8.94 -2.88
N THR A 142 -24.06 -9.11 -1.57
CA THR A 142 -23.80 -10.35 -0.86
C THR A 142 -25.00 -10.68 0.01
N SER A 143 -25.75 -11.72 -0.39
CA SER A 143 -26.83 -12.28 0.42
C SER A 143 -26.27 -12.91 1.70
N PRO A 144 -27.07 -13.08 2.76
CA PRO A 144 -26.66 -13.86 3.94
C PRO A 144 -26.18 -15.28 3.58
N GLU A 145 -26.79 -15.92 2.58
CA GLU A 145 -26.43 -17.26 2.12
C GLU A 145 -25.05 -17.29 1.43
N ASP A 146 -24.73 -16.23 0.67
CA ASP A 146 -23.45 -16.10 -0.03
C ASP A 146 -22.33 -15.51 0.86
N PHE A 147 -22.64 -15.06 2.07
CA PHE A 147 -21.69 -14.37 2.95
C PHE A 147 -20.44 -15.19 3.22
N LYS A 148 -20.60 -16.49 3.52
CA LYS A 148 -19.44 -17.36 3.79
C LYS A 148 -18.51 -17.46 2.58
N LYS A 149 -19.06 -17.58 1.37
CA LYS A 149 -18.27 -17.64 0.13
C LYS A 149 -17.53 -16.33 -0.09
N PHE A 150 -18.18 -15.19 0.15
CA PHE A 150 -17.54 -13.88 0.07
C PHE A 150 -16.36 -13.77 1.05
N LEU A 151 -16.59 -14.12 2.32
CA LEU A 151 -15.59 -14.05 3.38
C LEU A 151 -14.38 -14.92 3.05
N ASP A 152 -14.60 -16.20 2.73
CA ASP A 152 -13.54 -17.15 2.39
C ASP A 152 -12.73 -16.67 1.16
N THR A 153 -13.38 -16.03 0.19
CA THR A 153 -12.69 -15.47 -1.00
C THR A 153 -11.83 -14.27 -0.61
N SER A 154 -12.39 -13.31 0.13
CA SER A 154 -11.71 -12.09 0.56
C SER A 154 -10.47 -12.43 1.39
N GLU A 155 -10.62 -13.30 2.38
CA GLU A 155 -9.52 -13.75 3.24
C GLU A 155 -8.43 -14.47 2.46
N ARG A 156 -8.81 -15.42 1.59
CA ARG A 156 -7.86 -16.20 0.78
C ARG A 156 -7.02 -15.28 -0.12
N ASP A 157 -7.66 -14.33 -0.78
CA ASP A 157 -6.97 -13.42 -1.70
C ASP A 157 -5.98 -12.51 -0.96
N THR A 158 -6.30 -12.07 0.27
CA THR A 158 -5.36 -11.34 1.13
C THR A 158 -4.21 -12.22 1.63
N ILE A 159 -4.49 -13.43 2.10
CA ILE A 159 -3.47 -14.34 2.66
C ILE A 159 -2.46 -14.79 1.59
N HIS A 160 -2.91 -15.05 0.37
CA HIS A 160 -2.06 -15.60 -0.69
C HIS A 160 -1.66 -14.60 -1.77
N GLY A 161 -2.08 -13.33 -1.66
CA GLY A 161 -1.78 -12.29 -2.64
C GLY A 161 -0.35 -11.76 -2.56
N PHE A 162 0.17 -11.54 -1.35
CA PHE A 162 1.50 -10.96 -1.12
C PHE A 162 2.09 -11.42 0.23
N ASP A 163 3.39 -11.68 0.26
CA ASP A 163 4.14 -12.04 1.48
C ASP A 163 5.29 -11.04 1.68
N ALA A 164 5.31 -10.33 2.81
CA ALA A 164 6.31 -9.29 3.07
C ALA A 164 7.73 -9.86 3.31
N ASN A 165 7.85 -11.17 3.54
CA ASN A 165 9.12 -11.86 3.76
C ASN A 165 9.55 -12.72 2.56
N LYS A 166 8.76 -12.78 1.48
CA LYS A 166 9.09 -13.57 0.28
C LYS A 166 8.90 -12.75 -1.00
N PRO A 167 9.81 -12.89 -1.98
CA PRO A 167 9.71 -12.19 -3.25
C PRO A 167 8.57 -12.73 -4.13
#